data_AF-A0A7S3XRK9-F1
#
_entry.id   AF-A0A7S3XRK9-F1
#
_cell.length_a   1.000
_cell.length_b   1.000
_cell.length_c   1.000
_cell.angle_alpha   90.00
_cell.angle_beta   90.00
_cell.angle_gamma   90.00
#
_symmetry.space_group_name_H-M   'P 1'
#
loop_
_entity.id
_entity.type
_entity.pdbx_description
1 polymer ?
#
loop_
_entity_poly.entity_id
_entity_poly.type
_entity_poly.pdbx_seq_one_letter_code
_entity_poly.pdbx_strand_id
1 'polypeptide(L)'
;MADYEERHIYNGRLPLKWQPKFWKRQKDDVLAVWPSGEEEFINFRKEYLNQKEKRIQWSGEYEENGSLAVLDMVCTRVEGRIITRVHRKGTHTLKFASSRTNRPRREALGSLKGLVNRAIRLSDKEEDLAKEVELLSDAFILEGFSVEEVDRTVSEYLAKKMKNEVEDQSQEEEENVAQPEEDRYVVTSLYVPGVSEKLRWQLKKLGVDLVFKRGQTLGSMICNVKEKRTAERQKGVIYKIPCQHCQECYIGETCRHWGTRKAEHQGYVRR
;
A
#
# COMPACT_ATOMS: atom_id res chain seq x y z
N MET A 1 8.07 -7.53 -18.08
CA MET A 1 9.21 -7.08 -17.27
C MET A 1 9.81 -8.20 -16.41
N ALA A 2 9.06 -9.17 -15.86
CA ALA A 2 9.65 -10.36 -15.21
C ALA A 2 10.67 -11.11 -16.10
N ASP A 3 10.42 -11.09 -17.41
CA ASP A 3 11.28 -11.63 -18.45
C ASP A 3 12.59 -10.81 -18.70
N TYR A 4 12.72 -9.59 -18.15
CA TYR A 4 13.95 -8.80 -18.28
C TYR A 4 15.08 -9.40 -17.44
N GLU A 5 14.81 -9.73 -16.18
CA GLU A 5 15.79 -10.36 -15.28
C GLU A 5 16.28 -11.70 -15.80
N GLU A 6 15.36 -12.56 -16.24
CA GLU A 6 15.68 -13.88 -16.79
C GLU A 6 16.62 -13.76 -18.01
N ARG A 7 16.34 -12.78 -18.89
CA ARG A 7 17.13 -12.57 -20.11
C ARG A 7 18.48 -11.91 -19.88
N HIS A 8 18.60 -11.02 -18.90
CA HIS A 8 19.76 -10.13 -18.79
C HIS A 8 20.59 -10.32 -17.52
N ILE A 9 20.00 -10.85 -16.44
CA ILE A 9 20.64 -11.01 -15.14
C ILE A 9 20.92 -12.49 -14.86
N TYR A 10 19.91 -13.36 -14.98
CA TYR A 10 20.01 -14.78 -14.64
C TYR A 10 20.38 -15.70 -15.82
N ASN A 11 20.82 -15.11 -16.93
CA ASN A 11 21.08 -15.84 -18.18
C ASN A 11 22.37 -16.69 -18.17
N GLY A 12 23.17 -16.66 -17.09
CA GLY A 12 24.43 -17.39 -16.95
C GLY A 12 25.58 -16.90 -17.85
N ARG A 13 25.38 -15.83 -18.62
CA ARG A 13 26.36 -15.29 -19.59
C ARG A 13 27.17 -14.11 -19.04
N LEU A 14 26.81 -13.62 -17.85
CA LEU A 14 27.54 -12.53 -17.20
C LEU A 14 28.91 -13.01 -16.69
N PRO A 15 29.98 -12.22 -16.82
CA PRO A 15 31.23 -12.48 -16.12
C PRO A 15 31.00 -12.64 -14.61
N LEU A 16 31.80 -13.47 -13.92
CA LEU A 16 31.66 -13.69 -12.48
C LEU A 16 31.63 -12.39 -11.66
N LYS A 17 32.43 -11.38 -12.07
CA LYS A 17 32.46 -10.04 -11.47
C LYS A 17 31.15 -9.26 -11.59
N TRP A 18 30.29 -9.64 -12.53
CA TRP A 18 28.99 -9.01 -12.79
C TRP A 18 27.82 -9.92 -12.43
N GLN A 19 28.06 -11.07 -11.80
CA GLN A 19 27.01 -11.96 -11.31
C GLN A 19 26.60 -11.55 -9.89
N PRO A 20 25.45 -10.88 -9.68
CA PRO A 20 25.02 -10.47 -8.36
C PRO A 20 24.80 -11.68 -7.45
N LYS A 21 25.25 -11.60 -6.19
CA LYS A 21 24.99 -12.64 -5.18
C LYS A 21 23.53 -12.69 -4.76
N PHE A 22 22.87 -11.55 -4.85
CA PHE A 22 21.45 -11.38 -4.59
C PHE A 22 20.92 -10.32 -5.55
N TRP A 23 19.73 -10.54 -6.10
CA TRP A 23 19.02 -9.59 -6.95
C TRP A 23 17.53 -9.78 -6.73
N LYS A 24 16.85 -8.75 -6.23
CA LYS A 24 15.40 -8.78 -6.01
C LYS A 24 14.77 -7.47 -6.46
N ARG A 25 13.85 -7.58 -7.42
CA ARG A 25 13.01 -6.45 -7.85
C ARG A 25 11.81 -6.30 -6.93
N GLN A 26 11.52 -5.07 -6.55
CA GLN A 26 10.26 -4.66 -5.95
C GLN A 26 9.69 -3.45 -6.71
N LYS A 27 8.64 -3.68 -7.50
CA LYS A 27 8.10 -2.72 -8.49
C LYS A 27 9.20 -2.21 -9.43
N ASP A 28 9.57 -0.94 -9.34
CA ASP A 28 10.55 -0.29 -10.21
C ASP A 28 11.97 -0.36 -9.62
N ASP A 29 12.10 -0.63 -8.32
CA ASP A 29 13.38 -0.67 -7.60
C ASP A 29 13.96 -2.09 -7.57
N VAL A 30 15.29 -2.18 -7.53
CA VAL A 30 16.03 -3.43 -7.37
C VAL A 30 17.00 -3.32 -6.21
N LEU A 31 16.94 -4.27 -5.29
CA LEU A 31 17.96 -4.49 -4.28
C LEU A 31 18.92 -5.57 -4.77
N ALA A 32 20.21 -5.28 -4.78
CA ALA A 32 21.25 -6.22 -5.19
C ALA A 32 22.41 -6.28 -4.20
N VAL A 33 22.93 -7.49 -3.96
CA VAL A 33 24.22 -7.69 -3.28
C VAL A 33 25.26 -7.92 -4.35
N TRP A 34 26.16 -6.95 -4.50
CA TRP A 34 27.15 -6.94 -5.56
C TRP A 34 28.43 -7.70 -5.14
N PRO A 35 29.02 -8.54 -6.01
CA PRO A 35 30.20 -9.32 -5.66
C PRO A 35 31.53 -8.54 -5.74
N SER A 36 31.54 -7.40 -6.42
CA SER A 36 32.75 -6.63 -6.76
C SER A 36 32.68 -5.20 -6.22
N GLY A 37 33.71 -4.40 -6.47
CA GLY A 37 33.76 -3.00 -6.02
C GLY A 37 32.73 -2.11 -6.71
N GLU A 38 32.58 -0.90 -6.16
CA GLU A 38 31.67 0.14 -6.65
C GLU A 38 31.88 0.48 -8.13
N GLU A 39 33.14 0.65 -8.54
CA GLU A 39 33.51 0.97 -9.92
C GLU A 39 33.01 -0.09 -10.92
N GLU A 40 33.12 -1.38 -10.58
CA GLU A 40 32.63 -2.46 -11.43
C GLU A 40 31.10 -2.48 -11.53
N PHE A 41 30.38 -2.08 -10.47
CA PHE A 41 28.94 -1.89 -10.56
C PHE A 41 28.57 -0.72 -11.47
N ILE A 42 29.31 0.39 -11.38
CA ILE A 42 29.13 1.55 -12.28
C ILE A 42 29.31 1.12 -13.73
N ASN A 43 30.37 0.35 -14.02
CA ASN A 43 30.65 -0.16 -15.37
C ASN A 43 29.54 -1.11 -15.83
N PHE A 44 29.14 -2.08 -15.01
CA PHE A 44 28.01 -2.96 -15.32
C PHE A 44 26.72 -2.18 -15.64
N ARG A 45 26.40 -1.16 -14.84
CA ARG A 45 25.22 -0.32 -15.06
C ARG A 45 25.29 0.44 -16.39
N LYS A 46 26.41 1.14 -16.65
CA LYS A 46 26.57 2.01 -17.82
C LYS A 46 26.79 1.23 -19.12
N GLU A 47 27.64 0.21 -19.08
CA GLU A 47 28.11 -0.50 -20.26
C GLU A 47 27.28 -1.74 -20.59
N TYR A 48 26.59 -2.33 -19.62
CA TYR A 48 25.76 -3.51 -19.85
C TYR A 48 24.26 -3.22 -19.73
N LEU A 49 23.76 -2.77 -18.57
CA LEU A 49 22.32 -2.59 -18.34
C LEU A 49 21.73 -1.50 -19.24
N ASN A 50 22.34 -0.32 -19.26
CA ASN A 50 21.83 0.83 -20.02
C ASN A 50 21.97 0.69 -21.53
N GLN A 51 22.69 -0.34 -22.00
CA GLN A 51 22.79 -0.68 -23.43
C GLN A 51 21.70 -1.66 -23.90
N LYS A 52 20.94 -2.30 -23.01
CA LYS A 52 19.93 -3.30 -23.40
C LYS A 52 18.68 -2.70 -24.02
N GLU A 53 18.14 -1.64 -23.42
CA GLU A 53 16.91 -1.01 -23.89
C GLU A 53 17.02 0.51 -23.73
N LYS A 54 16.95 1.26 -24.84
CA LYS A 54 17.10 2.72 -24.82
C LYS A 54 16.06 3.42 -23.95
N ARG A 55 14.87 2.84 -23.81
CA ARG A 55 13.75 3.38 -23.03
C ARG A 55 13.89 3.16 -21.51
N ILE A 56 14.82 2.31 -21.07
CA ILE A 56 15.02 2.00 -19.66
C ILE A 56 16.45 2.38 -19.29
N GLN A 57 16.59 3.37 -18.40
CA GLN A 57 17.87 3.80 -17.89
C GLN A 57 17.94 3.51 -16.39
N TRP A 58 18.91 2.69 -16.01
CA TRP A 58 19.16 2.31 -14.64
C TRP A 58 19.99 3.37 -13.94
N SER A 59 19.49 3.86 -12.81
CA SER A 59 20.26 4.56 -11.78
C SER A 59 20.68 3.56 -10.68
N GLY A 60 21.67 3.92 -9.89
CA GLY A 60 22.15 3.09 -8.78
C GLY A 60 22.43 3.96 -7.57
N GLU A 61 22.08 3.44 -6.40
CA GLU A 61 22.43 3.97 -5.09
C GLU A 61 23.37 2.97 -4.42
N TYR A 62 24.27 3.47 -3.58
CA TYR A 62 25.39 2.70 -3.04
C TYR A 62 25.35 2.68 -1.52
N GLU A 63 25.87 1.61 -0.94
CA GLU A 63 25.98 1.49 0.51
C GLU A 63 27.03 2.50 1.02
N GLU A 64 26.59 3.46 1.84
CA GLU A 64 27.46 4.45 2.49
C GLU A 64 27.52 4.16 3.99
N ASN A 65 28.72 4.00 4.54
CA ASN A 65 28.94 3.71 5.97
C ASN A 65 28.12 2.50 6.48
N GLY A 66 28.01 1.46 5.67
CA GLY A 66 27.26 0.25 6.03
C GLY A 66 25.73 0.41 5.92
N SER A 67 25.24 1.52 5.35
CA SER A 67 23.82 1.84 5.27
C SER A 67 23.37 2.10 3.84
N LEU A 68 22.17 1.64 3.49
CA LEU A 68 21.55 1.85 2.17
C LEU A 68 20.06 2.16 2.34
N ALA A 69 19.58 3.18 1.64
CA ALA A 69 18.15 3.44 1.56
C ALA A 69 17.49 2.42 0.61
N VAL A 70 16.44 1.76 1.08
CA VAL A 70 15.68 0.78 0.31
C VAL A 70 14.20 1.06 0.53
N LEU A 71 13.50 1.51 -0.52
CA LEU A 71 12.08 1.86 -0.44
C LEU A 71 11.80 2.90 0.67
N ASP A 72 11.11 2.44 1.73
CA ASP A 72 10.61 3.21 2.86
C ASP A 72 11.48 3.06 4.12
N MET A 73 12.63 2.38 4.02
CA MET A 73 13.55 2.07 5.12
C MET A 73 15.01 2.38 4.79
N VAL A 74 15.81 2.64 5.82
CA VAL A 74 17.27 2.61 5.76
C VAL A 74 17.70 1.27 6.34
N CYS A 75 18.39 0.47 5.54
CA CYS A 75 18.98 -0.80 5.96
C CYS A 75 20.44 -0.57 6.36
N THR A 76 20.78 -0.82 7.62
CA THR A 76 22.14 -0.69 8.14
C THR A 76 22.67 -2.06 8.54
N ARG A 77 23.83 -2.45 8.01
CA ARG A 77 24.50 -3.70 8.37
C ARG A 77 25.23 -3.55 9.70
N VAL A 78 24.82 -4.34 10.69
CA VAL A 78 25.42 -4.39 12.03
C VAL A 78 25.69 -5.84 12.40
N GLU A 79 26.95 -6.22 12.65
CA GLU A 79 27.34 -7.54 13.16
C GLU A 79 26.74 -8.75 12.42
N GLY A 80 26.67 -8.67 11.08
CA GLY A 80 26.13 -9.74 10.24
C GLY A 80 24.59 -9.78 10.17
N ARG A 81 23.90 -8.82 10.76
CA ARG A 81 22.45 -8.60 10.63
C ARG A 81 22.16 -7.27 9.95
N ILE A 82 20.93 -7.12 9.48
CA ILE A 82 20.42 -5.85 8.95
C ILE A 82 19.47 -5.29 10.00
N ILE A 83 19.76 -4.07 10.44
CA ILE A 83 18.88 -3.25 11.27
C ILE A 83 18.23 -2.23 10.35
N THR A 84 16.94 -2.01 10.55
CA THR A 84 16.11 -1.13 9.76
C THR A 84 15.57 0.01 10.60
N ARG A 85 15.37 1.15 9.94
CA ARG A 85 14.64 2.31 10.46
C ARG A 85 13.89 2.99 9.32
N VAL A 86 12.88 3.80 9.63
CA VAL A 86 12.13 4.54 8.62
C VAL A 86 13.04 5.48 7.81
N HIS A 87 12.92 5.43 6.49
CA HIS A 87 13.56 6.38 5.59
C HIS A 87 12.59 7.47 5.14
N ARG A 88 13.07 8.72 5.17
CA ARG A 88 12.39 9.89 4.61
C ARG A 88 13.31 10.55 3.61
N LYS A 89 12.83 10.73 2.38
CA LYS A 89 13.56 11.46 1.35
C LYS A 89 13.80 12.90 1.81
N GLY A 90 14.92 13.51 1.43
CA GLY A 90 15.23 14.90 1.78
C GLY A 90 14.19 15.92 1.30
N THR A 91 13.38 15.56 0.30
CA THR A 91 12.26 16.37 -0.20
C THR A 91 10.96 16.21 0.60
N HIS A 92 10.92 15.34 1.63
CA HIS A 92 9.72 15.08 2.40
C HIS A 92 9.40 16.25 3.34
N THR A 93 8.28 16.93 3.12
CA THR A 93 7.92 18.16 3.85
C THR A 93 7.27 17.94 5.21
N LEU A 94 6.95 16.68 5.57
CA LEU A 94 6.14 16.36 6.75
C LEU A 94 4.76 17.04 6.76
N LYS A 95 4.28 17.46 5.58
CA LYS A 95 2.96 18.06 5.45
C LYS A 95 1.90 16.97 5.48
N PHE A 96 1.18 16.92 6.60
CA PHE A 96 -0.03 16.11 6.71
C PHE A 96 -1.25 17.00 6.51
N ALA A 97 -2.43 16.39 6.42
CA ALA A 97 -3.63 17.19 6.34
C ALA A 97 -3.89 17.89 7.68
N SER A 98 -4.29 19.16 7.62
CA SER A 98 -4.56 19.99 8.79
C SER A 98 -5.79 19.52 9.58
N SER A 99 -5.87 19.87 10.87
CA SER A 99 -7.08 19.72 11.68
C SER A 99 -8.27 20.54 11.15
N ARG A 100 -7.99 21.57 10.34
CA ARG A 100 -9.01 22.48 9.75
C ARG A 100 -9.71 21.93 8.52
N THR A 101 -9.25 20.81 7.97
CA THR A 101 -9.88 20.21 6.79
C THR A 101 -11.26 19.63 7.15
N ASN A 102 -12.21 19.68 6.22
CA ASN A 102 -13.54 19.06 6.37
C ASN A 102 -13.46 17.53 6.24
N ARG A 103 -12.83 16.87 7.21
CA ARG A 103 -12.84 15.41 7.36
C ARG A 103 -13.07 15.01 8.82
N PRO A 104 -13.66 13.83 9.07
CA PRO A 104 -13.82 13.32 10.43
C PRO A 104 -12.50 13.31 11.20
N ARG A 105 -12.49 13.86 12.41
CA ARG A 105 -11.27 13.88 13.27
C ARG A 105 -10.65 12.50 13.46
N ARG A 106 -11.47 11.46 13.61
CA ARG A 106 -10.99 10.07 13.74
C ARG A 106 -10.28 9.56 12.48
N GLU A 107 -10.72 9.95 11.29
CA GLU A 107 -10.03 9.59 10.03
C GLU A 107 -8.68 10.32 9.96
N ALA A 108 -8.66 11.59 10.36
CA ALA A 108 -7.43 12.36 10.39
C ALA A 108 -6.37 11.76 11.34
N LEU A 109 -6.75 11.50 12.59
CA LEU A 109 -5.88 10.83 13.57
C LEU A 109 -5.60 9.36 13.19
N GLY A 110 -6.48 8.73 12.41
CA GLY A 110 -6.25 7.41 11.84
C GLY A 110 -5.02 7.37 10.92
N SER A 111 -4.74 8.47 10.20
CA SER A 111 -3.51 8.57 9.39
C SER A 111 -2.25 8.60 10.26
N LEU A 112 -2.27 9.28 11.42
CA LEU A 112 -1.19 9.22 12.40
C LEU A 112 -0.97 7.78 12.89
N LYS A 113 -2.04 7.07 13.27
CA LYS A 113 -1.96 5.65 13.66
C LYS A 113 -1.32 4.79 12.57
N GLY A 114 -1.67 5.02 11.30
CA GLY A 114 -1.07 4.32 10.17
C GLY A 114 0.43 4.58 10.02
N LEU A 115 0.87 5.82 10.24
CA LEU A 115 2.30 6.19 10.20
C LEU A 115 3.07 5.62 11.40
N VAL A 116 2.51 5.68 12.60
CA VAL A 116 3.09 5.03 13.79
C VAL A 116 3.18 3.52 13.59
N ASN A 117 2.15 2.88 13.04
CA ASN A 117 2.21 1.45 12.69
C ASN A 117 3.32 1.12 11.70
N ARG A 118 3.54 2.00 10.71
CA ARG A 118 4.66 1.87 9.79
C ARG A 118 5.99 1.98 10.53
N ALA A 119 6.13 2.94 11.44
CA ALA A 119 7.35 3.09 12.24
C ALA A 119 7.64 1.83 13.06
N ILE A 120 6.64 1.28 13.76
CA ILE A 120 6.77 0.04 14.53
C ILE A 120 7.26 -1.13 13.65
N ARG A 121 6.71 -1.26 12.45
CA ARG A 121 7.05 -2.37 11.54
C ARG A 121 8.42 -2.25 10.88
N LEU A 122 8.98 -1.04 10.80
CA LEU A 122 10.18 -0.75 10.01
C LEU A 122 11.39 -0.33 10.86
N SER A 123 11.21 -0.19 12.18
CA SER A 123 12.27 0.20 13.11
C SER A 123 12.58 -0.96 14.05
N ASP A 124 13.80 -1.50 13.97
CA ASP A 124 14.23 -2.58 14.86
C ASP A 124 14.72 -2.05 16.22
N LYS A 125 15.22 -0.80 16.27
CA LYS A 125 15.69 -0.17 17.50
C LYS A 125 14.60 0.70 18.13
N GLU A 126 14.45 0.57 19.44
CA GLU A 126 13.51 1.38 20.22
C GLU A 126 13.83 2.88 20.13
N GLU A 127 15.10 3.26 20.11
CA GLU A 127 15.53 4.66 19.95
C GLU A 127 15.09 5.26 18.60
N ASP A 128 15.18 4.49 17.51
CA ASP A 128 14.78 4.95 16.17
C ASP A 128 13.26 5.03 16.06
N LEU A 129 12.54 4.10 16.71
CA LEU A 129 11.09 4.15 16.82
C LEU A 129 10.64 5.40 17.61
N ALA A 130 11.25 5.66 18.76
CA ALA A 130 10.92 6.80 19.61
C ALA A 130 11.09 8.14 18.88
N LYS A 131 12.24 8.32 18.19
CA LYS A 131 12.51 9.52 17.37
C LYS A 131 11.49 9.71 16.25
N GLU A 132 11.11 8.62 15.58
CA GLU A 132 10.14 8.68 14.48
C GLU A 132 8.73 9.00 14.99
N VAL A 133 8.34 8.44 16.15
CA VAL A 133 7.06 8.76 16.80
C VAL A 133 7.01 10.21 17.25
N GLU A 134 8.07 10.73 17.88
CA GLU A 134 8.20 12.13 18.28
C GLU A 134 8.05 13.06 17.06
N LEU A 135 8.80 12.81 16.00
CA LEU A 135 8.74 13.58 14.75
C LEU A 135 7.33 13.56 14.12
N LEU A 136 6.64 12.42 14.16
CA LEU A 136 5.26 12.31 13.69
C LEU A 136 4.28 13.09 14.57
N SER A 137 4.44 13.03 15.89
CA SER A 137 3.62 13.78 16.84
C SER A 137 3.76 15.28 16.61
N ASP A 138 4.99 15.79 16.52
CA ASP A 138 5.29 17.19 16.26
C ASP A 138 4.68 17.67 14.94
N ALA A 139 4.83 16.87 13.88
CA ALA A 139 4.24 17.21 12.59
C ALA A 139 2.71 17.33 12.65
N PHE A 140 2.02 16.46 13.40
CA PHE A 140 0.58 16.57 13.59
C PHE A 140 0.19 17.75 14.49
N ILE A 141 0.97 18.06 15.53
CA ILE A 141 0.74 19.25 16.35
C ILE A 141 0.83 20.52 15.49
N LEU A 142 1.84 20.62 14.61
CA LEU A 142 2.00 21.71 13.64
C LEU A 142 0.82 21.82 12.65
N GLU A 143 0.17 20.70 12.32
CA GLU A 143 -1.05 20.68 11.50
C GLU A 143 -2.31 21.19 12.23
N GLY A 144 -2.19 21.51 13.52
CA GLY A 144 -3.21 22.14 14.35
C GLY A 144 -4.03 21.16 15.19
N PHE A 145 -3.52 19.96 15.46
CA PHE A 145 -4.07 19.05 16.46
C PHE A 145 -3.56 19.42 17.85
N SER A 146 -4.34 19.19 18.92
CA SER A 146 -3.85 19.47 20.27
C SER A 146 -2.85 18.42 20.72
N VAL A 147 -1.95 18.79 21.62
CA VAL A 147 -0.94 17.89 22.20
C VAL A 147 -1.64 16.70 22.87
N GLU A 148 -2.68 16.96 23.66
CA GLU A 148 -3.41 15.90 24.36
C GLU A 148 -4.11 14.92 23.39
N GLU A 149 -4.61 15.42 22.26
CA GLU A 149 -5.21 14.56 21.24
C GLU A 149 -4.20 13.64 20.58
N VAL A 150 -3.02 14.17 20.25
CA VAL A 150 -1.93 13.43 19.62
C VAL A 150 -1.36 12.40 20.59
N ASP A 151 -0.98 12.83 21.80
CA ASP A 151 -0.40 11.97 22.83
C ASP A 151 -1.32 10.82 23.21
N ARG A 152 -2.60 11.11 23.43
CA ARG A 152 -3.61 10.09 23.69
C ARG A 152 -3.70 9.11 22.52
N THR A 153 -3.75 9.62 21.28
CA THR A 153 -3.88 8.78 20.08
C THR A 153 -2.71 7.82 19.94
N VAL A 154 -1.48 8.31 20.14
CA VAL A 154 -0.26 7.52 20.08
C VAL A 154 -0.21 6.51 21.22
N SER A 155 -0.42 6.96 22.46
CA SER A 155 -0.35 6.12 23.66
C SER A 155 -1.37 4.98 23.64
N GLU A 156 -2.63 5.28 23.31
CA GLU A 156 -3.67 4.26 23.16
C GLU A 156 -3.34 3.27 22.04
N TYR A 157 -2.74 3.74 20.95
CA TYR A 157 -2.39 2.88 19.82
C TYR A 157 -1.23 1.93 20.17
N LEU A 158 -0.16 2.45 20.79
CA LEU A 158 0.97 1.67 21.25
C LEU A 158 0.54 0.64 22.30
N ALA A 159 -0.24 1.05 23.30
CA ALA A 159 -0.76 0.15 24.32
C ALA A 159 -1.63 -0.97 23.72
N LYS A 160 -2.48 -0.65 22.74
CA LYS A 160 -3.28 -1.67 22.04
C LYS A 160 -2.39 -2.64 21.25
N LYS A 161 -1.35 -2.14 20.59
CA LYS A 161 -0.42 -2.98 19.82
C LYS A 161 0.32 -3.97 20.71
N MET A 162 0.82 -3.52 21.86
CA MET A 162 1.49 -4.39 22.83
C MET A 162 0.54 -5.47 23.38
N LYS A 163 -0.74 -5.14 23.61
CA LYS A 163 -1.73 -6.14 24.05
C LYS A 163 -2.01 -7.20 22.98
N ASN A 164 -2.25 -6.75 21.75
CA ASN A 164 -2.55 -7.66 20.65
C ASN A 164 -1.37 -8.58 20.31
N GLU A 165 -0.12 -8.13 20.42
CA GLU A 165 1.08 -8.98 20.20
C GLU A 165 1.24 -10.08 21.27
N VAL A 166 0.70 -9.86 22.47
CA VAL A 166 0.66 -10.87 23.54
C VAL A 166 -0.47 -11.88 23.32
N GLU A 167 -1.60 -11.45 22.76
CA GLU A 167 -2.75 -12.31 22.45
C GLU A 167 -2.54 -13.15 21.17
N ASP A 168 -1.83 -12.63 20.16
CA ASP A 168 -1.52 -13.31 18.88
C ASP A 168 -0.64 -14.57 19.01
N GLN A 169 -0.07 -14.84 20.18
CA GLN A 169 0.66 -16.08 20.47
C GLN A 169 -0.25 -17.23 20.96
N SER A 170 -1.56 -16.99 21.08
CA SER A 170 -2.50 -17.96 21.68
C SER A 170 -3.81 -18.16 20.92
N GLN A 171 -4.00 -17.56 19.74
CA GLN A 171 -5.23 -17.71 18.96
C GLN A 171 -4.92 -18.15 17.53
N GLU A 172 -4.86 -19.47 17.34
CA GLU A 172 -5.16 -20.07 16.03
C GLU A 172 -6.64 -19.77 15.71
N GLU A 173 -6.84 -19.05 14.62
CA GLU A 173 -8.02 -19.04 13.74
C GLU A 173 -9.36 -19.43 14.41
N GLU A 174 -9.93 -18.55 15.23
CA GLU A 174 -11.39 -18.55 15.38
C GLU A 174 -11.98 -18.05 14.06
N GLU A 175 -12.43 -19.02 13.24
CA GLU A 175 -13.36 -18.76 12.14
C GLU A 175 -14.50 -17.91 12.69
N ASN A 176 -14.53 -16.63 12.28
CA ASN A 176 -15.66 -15.76 12.53
C ASN A 176 -16.86 -16.40 11.85
N VAL A 177 -17.66 -17.14 12.62
CA VAL A 177 -18.99 -17.59 12.23
C VAL A 177 -19.74 -16.32 11.85
N ALA A 178 -19.95 -16.14 10.54
CA ALA A 178 -20.67 -15.01 10.00
C ALA A 178 -22.06 -14.99 10.65
N GLN A 179 -22.25 -14.11 11.63
CA GLN A 179 -23.57 -13.80 12.14
C GLN A 179 -24.41 -13.33 10.94
N PRO A 180 -25.69 -13.72 10.86
CA PRO A 180 -26.56 -13.27 9.78
C PRO A 180 -26.47 -11.75 9.67
N GLU A 181 -26.10 -11.26 8.49
CA GLU A 181 -26.04 -9.82 8.21
C GLU A 181 -27.46 -9.27 8.38
N GLU A 182 -27.74 -8.69 9.55
CA GLU A 182 -28.93 -7.87 9.71
C GLU A 182 -28.86 -6.72 8.71
N ASP A 183 -29.97 -6.46 8.01
CA ASP A 183 -30.08 -5.35 7.06
C ASP A 183 -29.80 -4.01 7.78
N ARG A 184 -28.55 -3.52 7.65
CA ARG A 184 -28.15 -2.22 8.16
C ARG A 184 -28.48 -1.14 7.14
N TYR A 185 -29.34 -0.21 7.53
CA TYR A 185 -29.62 0.98 6.73
C TYR A 185 -28.41 1.91 6.74
N VAL A 186 -27.77 2.11 5.59
CA VAL A 186 -26.61 3.00 5.45
C VAL A 186 -26.97 4.23 4.62
N VAL A 187 -26.76 5.41 5.20
CA VAL A 187 -26.87 6.70 4.51
C VAL A 187 -25.49 7.28 4.29
N THR A 188 -25.25 7.86 3.12
CA THR A 188 -23.96 8.49 2.79
C THR A 188 -24.09 10.00 2.66
N SER A 189 -23.14 10.75 3.22
CA SER A 189 -23.13 12.21 3.12
C SER A 189 -21.70 12.77 3.05
N LEU A 190 -21.58 14.05 2.70
CA LEU A 190 -20.36 14.81 2.90
C LEU A 190 -20.16 15.08 4.39
N TYR A 191 -18.90 15.16 4.81
CA TYR A 191 -18.60 15.56 6.18
C TYR A 191 -18.61 17.09 6.32
N VAL A 192 -19.43 17.56 7.26
CA VAL A 192 -19.56 18.96 7.67
C VAL A 192 -19.29 19.01 9.18
N PRO A 193 -18.17 19.62 9.62
CA PRO A 193 -17.80 19.68 11.03
C PRO A 193 -18.94 20.21 11.93
N GLY A 194 -19.19 19.53 13.04
CA GLY A 194 -20.16 19.94 14.06
C GLY A 194 -21.62 19.54 13.76
N VAL A 195 -22.00 19.43 12.47
CA VAL A 195 -23.33 18.96 12.05
C VAL A 195 -23.32 17.45 11.85
N SER A 196 -22.28 16.94 11.19
CA SER A 196 -22.17 15.54 10.78
C SER A 196 -22.09 14.57 11.94
N GLU A 197 -21.43 14.94 13.03
CA GLU A 197 -21.33 14.13 14.25
C GLU A 197 -22.67 14.03 14.96
N LYS A 198 -23.39 15.15 15.07
CA LYS A 198 -24.73 15.20 15.67
C LYS A 198 -25.71 14.35 14.86
N LEU A 199 -25.68 14.51 13.54
CA LEU A 199 -26.50 13.72 12.62
C LEU A 199 -26.19 12.23 12.71
N ARG A 200 -24.90 11.85 12.72
CA ARG A 200 -24.47 10.46 12.89
C ARG A 200 -25.01 9.87 14.20
N TRP A 201 -24.94 10.62 15.29
CA TRP A 201 -25.44 10.18 16.58
C TRP A 201 -26.97 10.00 16.60
N GLN A 202 -27.71 10.91 15.98
CA GLN A 202 -29.17 10.80 15.87
C GLN A 202 -29.59 9.60 15.00
N LEU A 203 -28.96 9.43 13.82
CA LEU A 203 -29.24 8.32 12.92
C LEU A 203 -28.90 6.96 13.54
N LYS A 204 -27.81 6.88 14.31
CA LYS A 204 -27.42 5.64 14.99
C LYS A 204 -28.50 5.15 15.97
N LYS A 205 -29.25 6.05 16.62
CA LYS A 205 -30.38 5.69 17.49
C LYS A 205 -31.56 5.08 16.74
N LEU A 206 -31.66 5.36 15.44
CA LEU A 206 -32.69 4.82 14.55
C LEU A 206 -32.22 3.56 13.82
N GLY A 207 -31.05 3.00 14.19
CA GLY A 207 -30.46 1.85 13.50
C GLY A 207 -29.88 2.18 12.11
N VAL A 208 -29.64 3.47 11.82
CA VAL A 208 -29.12 3.94 10.53
C VAL A 208 -27.66 4.37 10.68
N ASP A 209 -26.78 3.78 9.89
CA ASP A 209 -25.36 4.13 9.84
C ASP A 209 -25.09 5.28 8.86
N LEU A 210 -24.52 6.37 9.36
CA LEU A 210 -24.05 7.48 8.50
C LEU A 210 -22.59 7.25 8.10
N VAL A 211 -22.31 7.16 6.81
CA VAL A 211 -20.95 7.03 6.27
C VAL A 211 -20.57 8.27 5.49
N PHE A 212 -19.39 8.82 5.75
CA PHE A 212 -18.93 10.01 5.03
C PHE A 212 -18.21 9.59 3.75
N LYS A 213 -18.73 10.02 2.59
CA LYS A 213 -18.10 9.79 1.30
C LYS A 213 -17.59 11.11 0.76
N ARG A 214 -16.47 11.05 0.03
CA ARG A 214 -16.00 12.19 -0.75
C ARG A 214 -16.98 12.38 -1.91
N GLY A 215 -17.37 13.64 -2.17
CA GLY A 215 -18.23 13.98 -3.29
C GLY A 215 -17.52 13.80 -4.64
N GLN A 216 -18.16 14.29 -5.71
CA GLN A 216 -17.49 14.41 -7.00
C GLN A 216 -16.28 15.34 -6.87
N THR A 217 -15.14 14.92 -7.40
CA THR A 217 -13.93 15.74 -7.41
C THR A 217 -13.84 16.47 -8.74
N LEU A 218 -13.19 17.65 -8.77
CA LEU A 218 -12.91 18.33 -10.03
C LEU A 218 -12.16 17.42 -11.00
N GLY A 219 -11.27 16.56 -10.49
CA GLY A 219 -10.58 15.55 -11.28
C GLY A 219 -11.53 14.54 -11.94
N SER A 220 -12.57 14.05 -11.23
CA SER A 220 -13.55 13.14 -11.86
C SER A 220 -14.42 13.82 -12.91
N MET A 221 -14.66 15.12 -12.77
CA MET A 221 -15.43 15.92 -13.72
C MET A 221 -14.62 16.30 -14.96
N ILE A 222 -13.38 16.74 -14.77
CA ILE A 222 -12.56 17.40 -15.79
C ILE A 222 -11.52 16.43 -16.38
N CYS A 223 -10.89 15.59 -15.56
CA CYS A 223 -9.81 14.71 -15.98
C CYS A 223 -10.32 13.33 -16.42
N ASN A 224 -11.14 13.28 -17.47
CA ASN A 224 -11.44 12.05 -18.21
C ASN A 224 -10.33 11.74 -19.23
N VAL A 225 -9.08 11.62 -18.75
CA VAL A 225 -7.90 11.40 -19.60
C VAL A 225 -7.92 10.02 -20.27
N LYS A 226 -8.68 9.06 -19.69
CA LYS A 226 -8.88 7.73 -20.25
C LYS A 226 -10.27 7.63 -20.85
N GLU A 227 -10.34 7.11 -22.08
CA GLU A 227 -11.61 6.75 -22.71
C GLU A 227 -12.40 5.82 -21.78
N LYS A 228 -13.68 6.16 -21.54
CA LYS A 228 -14.56 5.31 -20.72
C LYS A 228 -14.69 3.97 -21.43
N ARG A 229 -14.23 2.91 -20.75
CA ARG A 229 -14.37 1.55 -21.27
C ARG A 229 -15.85 1.19 -21.31
N THR A 230 -16.33 0.78 -22.47
CA THR A 230 -17.64 0.12 -22.60
C THR A 230 -17.66 -1.16 -21.75
N ALA A 231 -18.85 -1.64 -21.38
CA ALA A 231 -18.99 -2.86 -20.58
C ALA A 231 -18.21 -4.05 -21.17
N GLU A 232 -18.20 -4.17 -22.50
CA GLU A 232 -17.48 -5.22 -23.23
C GLU A 232 -15.95 -5.11 -23.13
N ARG A 233 -15.39 -3.91 -22.86
CA ARG A 233 -13.94 -3.66 -22.71
C ARG A 233 -13.48 -3.64 -21.25
N GLN A 234 -14.35 -3.98 -20.29
CA GLN A 234 -13.98 -4.08 -18.88
C GLN A 234 -13.25 -5.41 -18.59
N LYS A 235 -12.32 -5.39 -17.62
CA LYS A 235 -11.63 -6.57 -17.06
C LYS A 235 -11.92 -6.62 -15.56
N GLY A 236 -11.73 -7.77 -14.93
CA GLY A 236 -12.04 -8.00 -13.51
C GLY A 236 -13.54 -7.97 -13.22
N VAL A 237 -14.37 -8.16 -14.27
CA VAL A 237 -15.83 -8.21 -14.12
C VAL A 237 -16.21 -9.59 -13.61
N ILE A 238 -17.01 -9.62 -12.55
CA ILE A 238 -17.69 -10.81 -12.06
C ILE A 238 -18.99 -10.96 -12.86
N TYR A 239 -19.21 -12.13 -13.44
CA TYR A 239 -20.39 -12.43 -14.24
C TYR A 239 -21.03 -13.74 -13.78
N LYS A 240 -22.35 -13.82 -13.94
CA LYS A 240 -23.17 -14.98 -13.62
C LYS A 240 -23.86 -15.47 -14.90
N ILE A 241 -23.75 -16.77 -15.18
CA ILE A 241 -24.43 -17.43 -16.29
C ILE A 241 -25.33 -18.52 -15.70
N PRO A 242 -26.66 -18.37 -15.76
CA PRO A 242 -27.57 -19.40 -15.27
C PRO A 242 -27.57 -20.60 -16.22
N CYS A 243 -27.65 -21.82 -15.66
CA CYS A 243 -27.95 -23.01 -16.44
C CYS A 243 -29.39 -22.94 -16.96
N GLN A 244 -29.61 -23.38 -18.20
CA GLN A 244 -30.96 -23.41 -18.79
C GLN A 244 -31.78 -24.62 -18.34
N HIS A 245 -31.11 -25.66 -17.82
CA HIS A 245 -31.74 -26.95 -17.51
C HIS A 245 -31.83 -27.25 -16.01
N CYS A 246 -31.21 -26.45 -15.16
CA CYS A 246 -31.29 -26.57 -13.71
C CYS A 246 -31.11 -25.21 -13.03
N GLN A 247 -31.26 -25.17 -11.70
CA GLN A 247 -31.09 -23.94 -10.90
C GLN A 247 -29.63 -23.55 -10.66
N GLU A 248 -28.67 -24.33 -11.17
CA GLU A 248 -27.26 -24.03 -11.02
C GLU A 248 -26.82 -22.84 -11.88
N CYS A 249 -25.75 -22.18 -11.46
CA CYS A 249 -25.17 -21.09 -12.23
C CYS A 249 -23.64 -21.12 -12.18
N TYR A 250 -23.02 -20.72 -13.29
CA TYR A 250 -21.60 -20.46 -13.34
C TYR A 250 -21.33 -19.01 -12.93
N ILE A 251 -20.50 -18.81 -11.91
CA ILE A 251 -20.00 -17.50 -11.50
C ILE A 251 -18.49 -17.48 -11.78
N GLY A 252 -18.02 -16.47 -12.50
CA GLY A 252 -16.60 -16.33 -12.81
C GLY A 252 -16.16 -14.87 -12.85
N GLU A 253 -14.85 -14.67 -12.74
CA GLU A 253 -14.21 -13.36 -12.92
C GLU A 253 -13.42 -13.33 -14.23
N THR A 254 -13.39 -12.18 -14.89
CA THR A 254 -12.66 -12.00 -16.14
C THR A 254 -11.24 -11.46 -15.94
N CYS A 255 -10.20 -12.21 -16.32
CA CYS A 255 -8.86 -11.61 -16.46
C CYS A 255 -8.70 -10.83 -17.79
N ARG A 256 -9.49 -11.18 -18.81
CA ARG A 256 -9.54 -10.53 -20.14
C ARG A 256 -10.72 -9.58 -20.24
N HIS A 257 -10.85 -8.89 -21.38
CA HIS A 257 -12.03 -8.07 -21.64
C HIS A 257 -13.29 -8.94 -21.63
N TRP A 258 -14.36 -8.45 -20.98
CA TRP A 258 -15.63 -9.17 -20.84
C TRP A 258 -16.15 -9.68 -22.19
N GLY A 259 -16.13 -8.86 -23.24
CA GLY A 259 -16.64 -9.28 -24.56
C GLY A 259 -15.87 -10.44 -25.17
N THR A 260 -14.56 -10.48 -24.98
CA THR A 260 -13.74 -11.64 -25.40
C THR A 260 -14.13 -12.87 -24.59
N ARG A 261 -14.23 -12.75 -23.26
CA ARG A 261 -14.55 -13.89 -22.40
C ARG A 261 -15.98 -14.41 -22.62
N LYS A 262 -16.93 -13.51 -22.84
CA LYS A 262 -18.32 -13.81 -23.18
C LYS A 262 -18.39 -14.59 -24.50
N ALA A 263 -17.69 -14.13 -25.54
CA ALA A 263 -17.64 -14.80 -26.83
C ALA A 263 -16.98 -16.20 -26.74
N GLU A 264 -15.87 -16.33 -26.00
CA GLU A 264 -15.24 -17.62 -25.72
C GLU A 264 -16.24 -18.59 -25.05
N HIS A 265 -16.90 -18.15 -23.98
CA HIS A 265 -17.85 -18.98 -23.23
C HIS A 265 -19.05 -19.38 -24.10
N GLN A 266 -19.64 -18.44 -24.85
CA GLN A 266 -20.71 -18.75 -25.80
C GLN A 266 -20.25 -19.72 -26.90
N GLY A 267 -18.99 -19.63 -27.34
CA GLY A 267 -18.39 -20.56 -28.29
C GLY A 267 -18.25 -21.98 -27.74
N TYR A 268 -17.90 -22.13 -26.46
CA TYR A 268 -17.81 -23.44 -25.80
C TYR A 268 -19.18 -24.09 -25.57
N VAL A 269 -20.24 -23.30 -25.33
CA VAL A 269 -21.60 -23.82 -25.13
C VAL A 269 -22.27 -24.23 -26.46
N ARG A 270 -21.81 -23.71 -27.60
CA ARG A 270 -22.35 -24.04 -28.95
C ARG A 270 -21.71 -25.28 -29.59
N ARG A 271 -20.71 -25.88 -28.95
CA ARG A 271 -20.08 -27.15 -29.38
C ARG A 271 -20.56 -28.27 -28.47
#